data_AF-A0A948IMW1-F1
#
_entry.id   AF-A0A948IMW1-F1
#
_cell.length_a   1.000
_cell.length_b   1.000
_cell.length_c   1.000
_cell.angle_alpha   90.00
_cell.angle_beta   90.00
_cell.angle_gamma   90.00
#
_symmetry.space_group_name_H-M   'P 1'
#
loop_
_entity.id
_entity.type
_entity.pdbx_description
1 polymer ?
#
loop_
_entity_poly.entity_id
_entity_poly.type
_entity_poly.pdbx_seq_one_letter_code
_entity_poly.pdbx_strand_id
1 'polypeptide(L)'
;MTFAKWVFTLGGIWGVLIIGSLFFLEPVVVAQTGPLSHPDTYYGFAVSTFAWQLGYLVIGRNPAAYRPFMLLGAAGKLGYAGFCWTLYAQGRIPITVPAIASPDLLLAVLFVVAWLKTRPLTQPAT
;
A
#
# COMPACT_ATOMS: atom_id res chain seq x y z
N MET A 1 -21.81 0.18 -0.26
CA MET A 1 -21.04 0.86 -1.33
C MET A 1 -20.18 -0.17 -2.06
N THR A 2 -20.64 -0.65 -3.21
CA THR A 2 -19.94 -1.71 -4.00
C THR A 2 -18.56 -1.27 -4.49
N PHE A 3 -18.42 0.00 -4.89
CA PHE A 3 -17.16 0.55 -5.40
C PHE A 3 -16.02 0.45 -4.37
N ALA A 4 -16.18 1.05 -3.18
CA ALA A 4 -15.14 1.03 -2.15
C ALA A 4 -14.82 -0.41 -1.71
N LYS A 5 -15.83 -1.27 -1.57
CA LYS A 5 -15.63 -2.70 -1.28
C LYS A 5 -14.66 -3.35 -2.27
N TRP A 6 -14.90 -3.19 -3.58
CA TRP A 6 -14.06 -3.80 -4.61
C TRP A 6 -12.67 -3.18 -4.69
N VAL A 7 -12.56 -1.85 -4.64
CA VAL A 7 -11.26 -1.14 -4.65
C VAL A 7 -10.34 -1.66 -3.55
N PHE A 8 -10.84 -1.72 -2.31
CA PHE A 8 -10.06 -2.16 -1.15
C PHE A 8 -9.83 -3.67 -1.10
N THR A 9 -10.80 -4.48 -1.57
CA THR A 9 -10.63 -5.94 -1.63
C THR A 9 -9.59 -6.33 -2.66
N LEU A 10 -9.71 -5.83 -3.90
CA LEU A 10 -8.76 -6.14 -4.98
C LEU A 10 -7.38 -5.53 -4.70
N GLY A 11 -7.33 -4.29 -4.22
CA GLY A 11 -6.08 -3.64 -3.82
C GLY A 11 -5.38 -4.39 -2.69
N GLY A 12 -6.14 -4.87 -1.69
CA GLY A 12 -5.62 -5.70 -0.61
C GLY A 12 -5.09 -7.05 -1.10
N ILE A 13 -5.82 -7.77 -1.96
CA ILE A 13 -5.37 -9.05 -2.54
C ILE A 13 -4.09 -8.86 -3.34
N TRP A 14 -4.07 -7.86 -4.23
CA TRP A 14 -2.91 -7.52 -5.04
C TRP A 14 -1.70 -7.19 -4.16
N GLY A 15 -1.91 -6.38 -3.12
CA GLY A 15 -0.88 -6.05 -2.15
C GLY A 15 -0.36 -7.25 -1.38
N VAL A 16 -1.23 -8.17 -0.96
CA VAL A 16 -0.82 -9.42 -0.28
C VAL A 16 0.07 -10.26 -1.20
N LEU A 17 -0.25 -10.36 -2.49
CA LEU A 17 0.56 -11.14 -3.43
C LEU A 17 1.94 -10.51 -3.64
N ILE A 18 2.01 -9.20 -3.86
CA ILE A 18 3.28 -8.51 -4.08
C ILE A 18 4.11 -8.45 -2.80
N ILE A 19 3.56 -7.88 -1.72
CA ILE A 19 4.30 -7.67 -0.48
C ILE A 19 4.57 -9.00 0.22
N GLY A 20 3.64 -9.96 0.14
CA GLY A 20 3.85 -11.32 0.66
C GLY A 20 5.04 -12.02 0.01
N SER A 21 5.32 -11.74 -1.27
CA SER A 21 6.50 -12.29 -1.93
C SER A 21 7.82 -11.76 -1.37
N LEU A 22 7.86 -10.54 -0.81
CA LEU A 22 9.09 -9.95 -0.25
C LEU A 22 9.69 -10.80 0.87
N PHE A 23 8.88 -11.53 1.64
CA PHE A 23 9.37 -12.45 2.68
C PHE A 23 10.24 -13.59 2.15
N PHE A 24 10.19 -13.87 0.85
CA PHE A 24 10.93 -14.95 0.21
C PHE A 24 11.95 -14.46 -0.82
N LEU A 25 11.96 -13.16 -1.13
CA LEU A 25 12.82 -12.57 -2.16
C LEU A 25 14.16 -12.06 -1.64
N GLU A 26 14.46 -12.14 -0.34
CA GLU A 26 15.77 -11.72 0.18
C GLU A 26 16.95 -12.36 -0.59
N PRO A 27 16.98 -13.69 -0.87
CA PRO A 27 18.10 -14.27 -1.62
C PRO A 27 18.26 -13.68 -3.02
N VAL A 28 17.15 -13.31 -3.66
CA VAL A 28 17.15 -12.66 -4.99
C VAL A 28 17.71 -11.25 -4.89
N VAL A 29 17.30 -10.48 -3.88
CA VAL A 29 17.84 -9.15 -3.61
C VAL A 29 19.33 -9.23 -3.33
N VAL A 30 19.77 -10.13 -2.45
CA VAL A 30 21.17 -10.33 -2.10
C VAL A 30 22.01 -10.72 -3.33
N ALA A 31 21.49 -11.57 -4.22
CA ALA A 31 22.18 -11.92 -5.45
C ALA A 31 22.35 -10.72 -6.42
N GLN A 32 21.45 -9.73 -6.37
CA GLN A 32 21.47 -8.56 -7.25
C GLN A 32 22.21 -7.36 -6.66
N THR A 33 22.18 -7.18 -5.35
CA THR A 33 22.69 -5.97 -4.66
C THR A 33 23.83 -6.26 -3.69
N GLY A 34 24.16 -7.53 -3.45
CA GLY A 34 25.04 -7.95 -2.37
C GLY A 34 24.29 -8.09 -1.02
N PRO A 35 24.98 -8.54 0.04
CA PRO A 35 24.38 -8.75 1.35
C PRO A 35 23.65 -7.52 1.90
N LEU A 36 22.50 -7.72 2.52
CA LEU A 36 21.74 -6.63 3.15
C LEU A 36 22.53 -6.02 4.31
N SER A 37 22.73 -4.70 4.28
CA SER A 37 23.37 -3.99 5.40
C SER A 37 22.47 -3.87 6.63
N HIS A 38 21.14 -3.84 6.42
CA HIS A 38 20.11 -3.71 7.46
C HIS A 38 18.93 -4.65 7.17
N PRO A 39 19.07 -5.97 7.44
CA PRO A 39 17.98 -6.92 7.23
C PRO A 39 16.76 -6.60 8.09
N ASP A 40 16.96 -6.01 9.28
CA ASP A 40 15.91 -5.50 10.15
C ASP A 40 15.02 -4.45 9.46
N THR A 41 15.59 -3.56 8.65
CA THR A 41 14.84 -2.56 7.89
C THR A 41 14.06 -3.20 6.73
N TYR A 42 14.63 -4.20 6.05
CA TYR A 42 13.97 -4.95 4.98
C TYR A 42 12.72 -5.66 5.51
N TYR A 43 12.87 -6.47 6.56
CA TYR A 43 11.77 -7.21 7.16
C TYR A 43 10.79 -6.30 7.91
N GLY A 44 11.29 -5.24 8.56
CA GLY A 44 10.45 -4.22 9.20
C GLY A 44 9.52 -3.53 8.20
N PHE A 45 10.03 -3.18 7.02
CA PHE A 45 9.22 -2.66 5.93
C PHE A 45 8.21 -3.70 5.43
N ALA A 46 8.65 -4.93 5.16
CA ALA A 46 7.80 -6.00 4.64
C ALA A 46 6.63 -6.31 5.58
N VAL A 47 6.88 -6.51 6.88
CA VAL A 47 5.83 -6.76 7.89
C VAL A 47 4.87 -5.59 8.01
N SER A 48 5.39 -4.37 8.12
CA SER A 48 4.57 -3.17 8.30
C SER A 48 3.64 -2.93 7.11
N THR A 49 4.17 -3.05 5.88
CA THR A 49 3.37 -2.89 4.67
C THR A 49 2.41 -4.05 4.44
N PHE A 50 2.79 -5.27 4.80
CA PHE A 50 1.92 -6.45 4.70
C PHE A 50 0.68 -6.30 5.61
N ALA A 51 0.87 -5.83 6.84
CA ALA A 51 -0.22 -5.55 7.77
C ALA A 51 -1.25 -4.58 7.17
N TRP A 52 -0.81 -3.55 6.45
CA TRP A 52 -1.71 -2.63 5.75
C TRP A 52 -2.50 -3.30 4.61
N GLN A 53 -1.94 -4.30 3.93
CA GLN A 53 -2.70 -5.03 2.90
C GLN A 53 -3.87 -5.80 3.53
N LEU A 54 -3.65 -6.38 4.71
CA LEU A 54 -4.73 -6.98 5.51
C LEU A 54 -5.73 -5.92 5.98
N GLY A 55 -5.25 -4.75 6.39
CA GLY A 55 -6.08 -3.59 6.70
C GLY A 55 -7.01 -3.19 5.55
N TYR A 56 -6.51 -3.19 4.31
CA TYR A 56 -7.34 -2.91 3.13
C TYR A 56 -8.41 -3.99 2.92
N LEU A 57 -8.11 -5.27 3.16
CA LEU A 57 -9.13 -6.33 3.12
C LEU A 57 -10.21 -6.12 4.18
N VAL A 58 -9.84 -5.68 5.38
CA VAL A 58 -10.80 -5.32 6.45
C VAL A 58 -11.66 -4.13 6.03
N ILE A 59 -11.08 -3.08 5.45
CA ILE A 59 -11.81 -1.94 4.90
C ILE A 59 -12.79 -2.40 3.81
N GLY A 60 -12.37 -3.31 2.93
CA GLY A 60 -13.20 -3.87 1.88
C GLY A 60 -14.48 -4.55 2.40
N ARG A 61 -14.43 -5.17 3.59
CA ARG A 61 -15.59 -5.80 4.24
C ARG A 61 -16.62 -4.80 4.75
N ASN A 62 -16.18 -3.70 5.37
CA ASN A 62 -17.07 -2.63 5.83
C ASN A 62 -16.48 -1.24 5.57
N PRO A 63 -16.59 -0.73 4.32
CA PRO A 63 -15.95 0.53 3.94
C PRO A 63 -16.44 1.74 4.73
N ALA A 64 -17.72 1.76 5.15
CA ALA A 64 -18.29 2.90 5.86
C ALA A 64 -17.69 3.06 7.28
N ALA A 65 -17.46 1.95 7.99
CA ALA A 65 -16.87 1.96 9.33
C ALA A 65 -15.41 2.44 9.33
N TYR A 66 -14.67 2.14 8.27
CA TYR A 66 -13.24 2.45 8.16
C TYR A 66 -12.95 3.62 7.22
N ARG A 67 -13.93 4.49 6.99
CA ARG A 67 -13.79 5.62 6.06
C ARG A 67 -12.54 6.46 6.31
N PRO A 68 -12.17 6.89 7.55
CA PRO A 68 -10.95 7.66 7.77
C PRO A 68 -9.66 6.94 7.32
N PHE A 69 -9.60 5.61 7.47
CA PHE A 69 -8.43 4.81 7.08
C PHE A 69 -8.21 4.76 5.57
N MET A 70 -9.21 5.10 4.75
CA MET A 70 -9.03 5.23 3.31
C MET A 70 -8.04 6.35 2.96
N LEU A 71 -8.10 7.47 3.68
CA LEU A 71 -7.18 8.60 3.47
C LEU A 71 -5.79 8.29 4.01
N LEU A 72 -5.69 7.58 5.15
CA LEU A 72 -4.40 7.10 5.65
C LEU A 72 -3.74 6.13 4.66
N GLY A 73 -4.54 5.22 4.09
CA GLY A 73 -4.09 4.34 3.01
C GLY A 73 -3.60 5.12 1.80
N ALA A 74 -4.35 6.15 1.36
CA ALA A 74 -3.96 6.99 0.23
C ALA A 74 -2.65 7.75 0.51
N ALA A 75 -2.49 8.29 1.71
CA ALA A 75 -1.27 8.96 2.15
C ALA A 75 -0.07 8.01 2.15
N GLY A 76 -0.22 6.79 2.66
CA GLY A 76 0.85 5.77 2.63
C GLY A 76 1.28 5.41 1.21
N LYS A 77 0.29 5.21 0.32
CA LYS A 77 0.52 4.90 -1.10
C LYS A 77 1.22 6.03 -1.85
N LEU A 78 0.72 7.26 -1.71
CA LEU A 78 1.32 8.44 -2.32
C LEU A 78 2.71 8.73 -1.76
N GLY A 79 2.89 8.60 -0.44
CA GLY A 79 4.16 8.84 0.24
C GLY A 79 5.25 7.91 -0.28
N TYR A 80 5.02 6.59 -0.27
CA TYR A 80 6.02 5.63 -0.73
C TYR A 80 6.38 5.83 -2.21
N ALA A 81 5.39 5.91 -3.11
CA ALA A 81 5.63 6.11 -4.53
C ALA A 81 6.34 7.45 -4.80
N GLY A 82 5.95 8.52 -4.11
CA GLY A 82 6.59 9.84 -4.20
C GLY A 82 8.06 9.82 -3.76
N PHE A 83 8.37 9.13 -2.65
CA PHE A 83 9.76 8.94 -2.21
C PHE A 83 10.57 8.12 -3.21
N CYS A 84 10.03 7.04 -3.77
CA CYS A 84 10.73 6.25 -4.79
C CYS A 84 11.06 7.11 -6.02
N TRP A 85 10.11 7.88 -6.54
CA TRP A 85 10.37 8.77 -7.68
C TRP A 85 11.40 9.86 -7.35
N THR A 86 11.34 10.43 -6.15
CA THR A 86 12.32 11.43 -5.69
C THR A 86 13.73 10.83 -5.60
N LEU A 87 13.87 9.64 -5.01
CA LEU A 87 15.16 8.95 -4.89
C LEU A 87 15.73 8.54 -6.25
N TYR A 88 14.87 8.14 -7.20
CA TYR A 88 15.29 7.86 -8.57
C TYR A 88 15.79 9.13 -9.28
N ALA A 89 15.08 10.25 -9.14
CA ALA A 89 15.52 11.54 -9.68
C ALA A 89 16.87 12.01 -9.10
N GLN A 90 17.20 11.58 -7.88
CA GLN A 90 18.50 11.79 -7.24
C GLN A 90 19.58 10.77 -7.65
N GLY A 91 19.26 9.79 -8.50
CA GLY A 91 20.17 8.72 -8.90
C GLY A 91 20.47 7.68 -7.81
N ARG A 92 19.66 7.62 -6.74
CA ARG A 92 19.93 6.79 -5.55
C ARG A 92 19.34 5.38 -5.62
N ILE A 93 18.36 5.16 -6.49
CA ILE A 93 17.73 3.84 -6.71
C ILE A 93 17.51 3.62 -8.21
N PRO A 94 17.49 2.35 -8.69
CA PRO A 94 17.20 2.06 -10.10
C PRO A 94 15.73 2.32 -10.45
N ILE A 95 15.45 2.62 -11.73
CA ILE A 95 14.10 2.91 -12.24
C ILE A 95 13.08 1.79 -12.01
N THR A 96 13.56 0.55 -11.85
CA THR A 96 12.70 -0.61 -11.59
C THR A 96 11.90 -0.46 -10.30
N VAL A 97 12.47 0.19 -9.26
CA VAL A 97 11.80 0.40 -7.97
C VAL A 97 10.58 1.34 -8.09
N PRO A 98 10.71 2.60 -8.55
CA PRO A 98 9.55 3.49 -8.72
C PRO A 98 8.57 2.97 -9.79
N ALA A 99 9.02 2.25 -10.81
CA ALA A 99 8.13 1.63 -11.78
C ALA A 99 7.19 0.60 -11.11
N ILE A 100 7.73 -0.27 -10.26
CA ILE A 100 6.95 -1.24 -9.48
C ILE A 100 6.07 -0.54 -8.43
N ALA A 101 6.50 0.60 -7.87
CA ALA A 101 5.71 1.37 -6.92
C ALA A 101 4.61 2.23 -7.56
N SER A 102 4.66 2.50 -8.87
CA SER A 102 3.71 3.39 -9.56
C SER A 102 2.23 2.98 -9.49
N PRO A 103 1.86 1.69 -9.44
CA PRO A 103 0.48 1.28 -9.15
C PRO A 103 -0.08 1.85 -7.84
N ASP A 104 0.76 2.21 -6.87
CA ASP A 104 0.32 2.84 -5.63
C ASP A 104 -0.26 4.24 -5.87
N LEU A 105 0.19 4.98 -6.89
CA LEU A 105 -0.38 6.28 -7.26
C LEU A 105 -1.83 6.12 -7.74
N LEU A 106 -2.09 5.10 -8.56
CA LEU A 106 -3.44 4.76 -8.98
C LEU A 106 -4.32 4.38 -7.78
N LEU A 107 -3.82 3.51 -6.90
CA LEU A 107 -4.54 3.12 -5.68
C LEU A 107 -4.81 4.31 -4.76
N ALA A 108 -3.88 5.26 -4.61
CA ALA A 108 -4.07 6.46 -3.82
C ALA A 108 -5.26 7.29 -4.34
N VAL A 109 -5.34 7.51 -5.65
CA VAL A 109 -6.48 8.19 -6.29
C VAL A 109 -7.77 7.40 -6.06
N LEU A 110 -7.76 6.09 -6.28
CA LEU A 110 -8.94 5.24 -6.07
C LEU A 110 -9.42 5.26 -4.61
N PHE A 111 -8.51 5.32 -3.64
CA PHE A 111 -8.84 5.39 -2.21
C PHE A 111 -9.49 6.72 -1.85
N VAL A 112 -9.00 7.84 -2.40
CA VAL A 112 -9.64 9.16 -2.24
C VAL A 112 -11.04 9.15 -2.88
N VAL A 113 -11.18 8.62 -4.09
CA VAL A 113 -12.49 8.50 -4.74
C VAL A 113 -13.44 7.60 -3.94
N ALA A 114 -12.93 6.51 -3.36
CA ALA A 114 -13.70 5.62 -2.50
C ALA A 114 -14.15 6.35 -1.22
N TRP A 115 -13.29 7.20 -0.63
CA TRP A 115 -13.63 8.03 0.53
C TRP A 115 -14.73 9.05 0.21
N LEU A 116 -14.64 9.73 -0.93
CA LEU A 116 -15.65 10.69 -1.39
C LEU A 116 -17.01 10.03 -1.63
N LYS A 117 -17.00 8.83 -2.23
CA LYS A 117 -18.23 8.08 -2.53
C LYS A 117 -18.82 7.38 -1.32
N THR A 118 -18.04 7.10 -0.27
CA THR A 118 -18.52 6.42 0.93
C THR A 118 -19.17 7.42 1.88
N ARG A 119 -20.46 7.22 2.20
CA ARG A 119 -21.14 8.05 3.21
C ARG A 119 -20.61 7.73 4.62
N PRO A 120 -20.49 8.73 5.51
CA PRO A 120 -20.21 8.48 6.92
C PRO A 120 -21.27 7.56 7.53
N LEU A 121 -20.88 6.74 8.51
CA LEU A 121 -21.86 6.08 9.36
C LEU A 121 -22.62 7.16 10.13
N THR A 122 -23.90 7.33 9.85
CA THR A 122 -24.78 8.17 10.66
C THR A 122 -24.88 7.52 12.03
N GLN A 123 -24.34 8.14 13.07
CA GLN A 123 -24.62 7.71 14.44
C GLN A 123 -26.11 7.98 14.72
N PRO A 124 -26.87 7.01 15.26
CA PRO A 124 -28.22 7.31 15.71
C PRO A 124 -28.16 8.42 16.76
N ALA A 125 -29.06 9.40 16.64
CA ALA A 125 -29.21 10.44 17.64
C ALA A 125 -29.51 9.76 18.99
N THR A 126 -28.58 9.92 19.94
CA THR A 126 -28.77 9.56 21.36
C THR A 126 -29.76 10.50 22.02
#